data_AF-A0A7Y3K6J9-F1
#
_entry.id   AF-A0A7Y3K6J9-F1
#
_cell.length_a   1.000
_cell.length_b   1.000
_cell.length_c   1.000
_cell.angle_alpha   90.00
_cell.angle_beta   90.00
_cell.angle_gamma   90.00
#
_symmetry.space_group_name_H-M   'P 1'
#
loop_
_entity.id
_entity.type
_entity.pdbx_description
1 polymer ?
#
loop_
_entity_poly.entity_id
_entity_poly.type
_entity_poly.pdbx_seq_one_letter_code
_entity_poly.pdbx_strand_id
1 'polypeptide(L)'
;MVRRPAKSLKTGSGTTQAVIDRQLRHTCQLRLESLLIEIHRTAAHPQADAIHDLRVAVRRGTEVLHVMKITAIPHRSALTRLMKRLQLARRAGGAVRDCDVLLQMAPDWPTQGDPSVVMERQRHALNLRRSKALNTLIHRLAAKA
;
A
#
# COMPACT_ATOMS: atom_id res chain seq x y z
N MET A 1 45.73 12.02 49.06
CA MET A 1 46.21 11.82 47.69
C MET A 1 45.84 10.41 47.22
N VAL A 2 44.65 10.19 46.64
CA VAL A 2 44.34 9.01 45.81
C VAL A 2 43.27 9.43 44.78
N ARG A 3 43.71 9.63 43.53
CA ARG A 3 42.82 9.85 42.37
C ARG A 3 42.22 8.50 41.97
N ARG A 4 40.89 8.35 42.00
CA ARG A 4 40.20 7.29 41.23
C ARG A 4 39.84 7.85 39.85
N PRO A 5 40.36 7.32 38.73
CA PRO A 5 39.89 7.71 37.42
C PRO A 5 38.51 7.08 37.18
N ALA A 6 37.55 7.92 36.79
CA ALA A 6 36.28 7.47 36.25
C ALA A 6 36.53 6.64 34.99
N LYS A 7 36.19 5.34 35.04
CA LYS A 7 36.19 4.47 33.85
C LYS A 7 35.13 4.99 32.88
N SER A 8 35.60 5.64 31.81
CA SER A 8 34.82 5.99 30.63
C SER A 8 34.24 4.71 30.01
N LEU A 9 32.95 4.46 30.24
CA LEU A 9 32.15 3.48 29.49
C LEU A 9 31.92 4.01 28.07
N LYS A 10 32.92 3.84 27.21
CA LYS A 10 32.75 3.90 25.75
C LYS A 10 33.00 2.50 25.24
N THR A 11 31.94 1.81 24.82
CA THR A 11 31.90 0.74 23.80
C THR A 11 30.63 -0.09 23.98
N GLY A 12 29.66 0.08 23.09
CA GLY A 12 28.41 -0.69 23.11
C GLY A 12 27.39 -0.21 22.08
N SER A 13 27.43 1.08 21.71
CA SER A 13 26.48 1.68 20.77
C SER A 13 26.66 1.22 19.31
N GLY A 14 27.87 0.85 18.89
CA GLY A 14 28.16 0.47 17.50
C GLY A 14 27.54 -0.86 17.06
N THR A 15 27.51 -1.85 17.95
CA THR A 15 26.96 -3.19 17.65
C THR A 15 25.45 -3.16 17.57
N THR A 16 24.79 -2.44 18.47
CA THR A 16 23.33 -2.27 18.48
C THR A 16 22.85 -1.52 17.23
N GLN A 17 23.54 -0.44 16.84
CA GLN A 17 23.17 0.32 15.65
C GLN A 17 23.30 -0.53 14.38
N ALA A 18 24.38 -1.31 14.26
CA ALA A 18 24.58 -2.20 13.12
C ALA A 18 23.50 -3.30 13.00
N VAL A 19 23.01 -3.82 14.14
CA VAL A 19 21.90 -4.80 14.18
C VAL A 19 20.59 -4.14 13.75
N ILE A 20 20.29 -2.93 14.25
CA ILE A 20 19.10 -2.16 13.86
C ILE A 20 19.11 -1.88 12.35
N ASP A 21 20.23 -1.40 11.82
CA ASP A 21 20.36 -1.08 10.39
C ASP A 21 20.17 -2.32 9.51
N ARG A 22 20.69 -3.48 9.94
CA ARG A 22 20.47 -4.75 9.23
C ARG A 22 19.00 -5.14 9.23
N GLN A 23 18.34 -5.04 10.38
CA GLN A 23 16.92 -5.37 10.50
C GLN A 23 16.03 -4.42 9.69
N LEU A 24 16.37 -3.13 9.67
CA LEU A 24 15.70 -2.13 8.84
C LEU A 24 15.84 -2.46 7.36
N ARG A 25 17.06 -2.74 6.88
CA ARG A 25 17.30 -3.14 5.48
C ARG A 25 16.51 -4.38 5.09
N HIS A 26 16.56 -5.42 5.92
CA HIS A 26 15.82 -6.65 5.68
C HIS A 26 14.31 -6.42 5.63
N THR A 27 13.76 -5.65 6.57
CA THR A 27 12.33 -5.30 6.58
C THR A 27 11.94 -4.48 5.36
N CYS A 28 12.74 -3.49 4.97
CA CYS A 28 12.51 -2.68 3.78
C CYS A 28 12.47 -3.56 2.52
N GLN A 29 13.43 -4.48 2.39
CA GLN A 29 13.48 -5.43 1.27
C GLN A 29 12.21 -6.27 1.19
N LEU A 30 11.81 -6.94 2.28
CA LEU A 30 10.61 -7.77 2.31
C LEU A 30 9.34 -7.01 1.92
N ARG A 31 9.22 -5.75 2.36
CA ARG A 31 8.05 -4.91 2.03
C ARG A 31 8.02 -4.48 0.57
N LEU A 32 9.18 -4.20 -0.02
CA LEU A 32 9.28 -3.86 -1.44
C LEU A 32 9.04 -5.08 -2.33
N GLU A 33 9.54 -6.25 -1.95
CA GLU A 33 9.27 -7.52 -2.63
C GLU A 33 7.78 -7.86 -2.57
N SER A 34 7.16 -7.78 -1.39
CA SER A 34 5.72 -7.98 -1.23
C SER A 34 4.91 -7.02 -2.10
N LEU A 35 5.32 -5.76 -2.21
CA LEU A 35 4.68 -4.78 -3.08
C LEU A 35 4.74 -5.19 -4.55
N LEU A 36 5.89 -5.64 -5.03
CA LEU A 36 6.05 -6.09 -6.42
C LEU A 36 5.19 -7.32 -6.72
N ILE A 37 5.15 -8.29 -5.80
CA ILE A 37 4.31 -9.49 -5.92
C ILE A 37 2.84 -9.10 -6.05
N GLU A 38 2.33 -8.27 -5.15
CA GLU A 38 0.91 -7.89 -5.17
C GLU A 38 0.53 -7.01 -6.36
N ILE A 39 1.46 -6.19 -6.87
CA ILE A 39 1.27 -5.45 -8.13
C ILE A 39 1.04 -6.43 -9.30
N HIS A 40 1.93 -7.42 -9.45
CA HIS A 40 1.81 -8.40 -10.53
C HIS A 40 0.56 -9.27 -10.37
N ARG A 41 0.29 -9.77 -9.15
CA ARG A 41 -0.87 -10.59 -8.85
C ARG A 41 -2.18 -9.86 -9.17
N THR A 42 -2.31 -8.59 -8.78
CA THR A 42 -3.51 -7.80 -9.03
C THR A 42 -3.66 -7.43 -10.50
N ALA A 43 -2.56 -7.17 -11.20
CA ALA A 43 -2.59 -6.87 -12.63
C ALA A 43 -3.06 -8.09 -13.45
N ALA A 44 -2.64 -9.30 -13.06
CA ALA A 44 -3.05 -10.54 -13.72
C ALA A 44 -4.46 -10.98 -13.31
N HIS A 45 -4.79 -10.90 -12.02
CA HIS A 45 -6.02 -11.43 -11.44
C HIS A 45 -6.63 -10.42 -10.44
N PRO A 46 -7.43 -9.44 -10.91
CA PRO A 46 -7.96 -8.35 -10.08
C PRO A 46 -9.19 -8.74 -9.25
N GLN A 47 -9.02 -9.73 -8.38
CA GLN A 47 -10.05 -10.16 -7.44
C GLN A 47 -10.08 -9.26 -6.19
N ALA A 48 -11.19 -9.26 -5.45
CA ALA A 48 -11.38 -8.38 -4.28
C ALA A 48 -10.24 -8.51 -3.25
N ASP A 49 -9.81 -9.74 -2.97
CA ASP A 49 -8.73 -10.02 -2.01
C ASP A 49 -7.37 -9.51 -2.54
N ALA A 50 -7.06 -9.75 -3.82
CA ALA A 50 -5.84 -9.23 -4.43
C ALA A 50 -5.77 -7.69 -4.38
N ILE A 51 -6.90 -7.01 -4.62
CA ILE A 51 -6.98 -5.54 -4.53
C ILE A 51 -6.79 -5.07 -3.08
N HIS A 52 -7.34 -5.81 -2.11
CA HIS A 52 -7.11 -5.54 -0.69
C HIS A 52 -5.64 -5.71 -0.31
N ASP A 53 -5.03 -6.83 -0.67
CA ASP A 53 -3.63 -7.15 -0.40
C ASP A 53 -2.70 -6.11 -1.03
N LEU A 54 -2.96 -5.73 -2.30
CA LEU A 54 -2.26 -4.64 -2.97
C LEU A 54 -2.38 -3.33 -2.20
N ARG A 55 -3.56 -2.96 -1.69
CA ARG A 55 -3.71 -1.71 -0.90
C ARG A 55 -2.86 -1.74 0.36
N VAL A 56 -2.78 -2.88 1.05
CA VAL A 56 -1.94 -3.06 2.24
C VAL A 56 -0.46 -2.98 1.86
N ALA A 57 -0.04 -3.67 0.79
CA ALA A 57 1.33 -3.68 0.31
C ALA A 57 1.78 -2.28 -0.15
N VAL A 58 0.93 -1.55 -0.88
CA VAL A 58 1.20 -0.16 -1.31
C VAL A 58 1.34 0.77 -0.12
N ARG A 59 0.47 0.65 0.91
CA ARG A 59 0.59 1.46 2.13
C ARG A 59 1.95 1.23 2.80
N ARG A 60 2.27 -0.03 3.10
CA ARG A 60 3.51 -0.40 3.81
C ARG A 60 4.76 -0.08 2.97
N GLY A 61 4.73 -0.32 1.67
CA GLY A 61 5.80 0.04 0.75
C GLY A 61 6.03 1.55 0.68
N THR A 62 4.97 2.36 0.69
CA THR A 62 5.09 3.83 0.72
C THR A 62 5.74 4.34 2.01
N GLU A 63 5.43 3.72 3.15
CA GLU A 63 6.08 4.03 4.44
C GLU A 63 7.58 3.74 4.38
N VAL A 64 7.98 2.58 3.82
CA VAL A 64 9.40 2.22 3.58
C VAL A 64 10.09 3.22 2.67
N LEU A 65 9.48 3.58 1.54
CA LEU A 65 10.04 4.57 0.62
C LEU A 65 10.20 5.96 1.27
N HIS A 66 9.33 6.31 2.22
CA HIS A 66 9.45 7.55 2.99
C HIS A 66 10.69 7.53 3.90
N VAL A 67 10.90 6.44 4.63
CA VAL A 67 12.11 6.23 5.46
C VAL A 67 13.37 6.30 4.61
N MET A 68 13.37 5.60 3.47
CA MET A 68 14.49 5.59 2.52
C MET A 68 14.78 6.96 1.90
N LYS A 69 13.74 7.78 1.63
CA LYS A 69 13.90 9.14 1.12
C LYS A 69 14.63 10.06 2.12
N ILE A 70 14.38 9.87 3.42
CA ILE A 70 15.01 10.64 4.49
C ILE A 70 16.48 10.23 4.70
N THR A 71 16.78 8.94 4.60
CA THR A 71 18.02 8.32 5.10
C THR A 71 19.16 8.14 4.07
N ALA A 72 19.16 8.92 2.98
CA ALA A 72 20.26 9.06 2.01
C ALA A 72 20.24 8.14 0.77
N ILE A 73 19.30 8.40 -0.15
CA ILE A 73 19.33 7.84 -1.52
C ILE A 73 19.55 8.96 -2.57
N PRO A 74 20.57 8.86 -3.44
CA PRO A 74 20.59 9.64 -4.68
C PRO A 74 19.37 9.22 -5.52
N HIS A 75 18.67 10.14 -6.18
CA HIS A 75 17.38 9.90 -6.88
C HIS A 75 16.08 10.12 -6.05
N ARG A 76 16.07 11.10 -5.13
CA ARG A 76 14.84 11.58 -4.45
C ARG A 76 13.68 11.90 -5.39
N SER A 77 13.97 12.38 -6.60
CA SER A 77 12.96 12.68 -7.63
C SER A 77 12.30 11.42 -8.19
N ALA A 78 13.06 10.35 -8.43
CA ALA A 78 12.55 9.06 -8.87
C ALA A 78 11.68 8.41 -7.78
N LEU A 79 12.15 8.42 -6.53
CA LEU A 79 11.37 7.95 -5.38
C LEU A 79 10.05 8.71 -5.23
N THR A 80 10.10 10.04 -5.34
CA THR A 80 8.88 10.87 -5.24
C THR A 80 7.90 10.55 -6.38
N ARG A 81 8.38 10.32 -7.61
CA ARG A 81 7.54 9.89 -8.74
C ARG A 81 6.92 8.52 -8.48
N LEU A 82 7.70 7.55 -8.01
CA LEU A 82 7.21 6.21 -7.65
C LEU A 82 6.13 6.28 -6.56
N MET A 83 6.39 7.00 -5.47
CA MET A 83 5.43 7.18 -4.38
C MET A 83 4.12 7.83 -4.87
N LYS A 84 4.19 8.86 -5.74
CA LYS A 84 3.00 9.47 -6.35
C LYS A 84 2.20 8.45 -7.16
N ARG A 85 2.87 7.62 -7.97
CA ARG A 85 2.21 6.56 -8.76
C ARG A 85 1.53 5.52 -7.89
N LEU A 86 2.23 5.05 -6.86
CA LEU A 86 1.69 4.12 -5.88
C LEU A 86 0.47 4.70 -5.15
N GLN A 87 0.51 5.99 -4.78
CA GLN A 87 -0.65 6.67 -4.20
C GLN A 87 -1.85 6.73 -5.16
N LEU A 88 -1.62 6.99 -6.45
CA LEU A 88 -2.70 6.98 -7.46
C LEU A 88 -3.30 5.58 -7.61
N ALA A 89 -2.47 4.53 -7.66
CA ALA A 89 -2.93 3.14 -7.67
C ALA A 89 -3.73 2.81 -6.40
N ARG A 90 -3.25 3.25 -5.22
CA ARG A 90 -3.97 3.06 -3.94
C ARG A 90 -5.36 3.71 -3.95
N ARG A 91 -5.47 4.92 -4.51
CA ARG A 91 -6.76 5.64 -4.63
C ARG A 91 -7.72 4.90 -5.56
N ALA A 92 -7.23 4.43 -6.72
CA ALA A 92 -8.02 3.64 -7.64
C ALA A 92 -8.50 2.32 -7.02
N GLY A 93 -7.62 1.59 -6.33
CA GLY A 93 -7.99 0.39 -5.57
C GLY A 93 -8.93 0.69 -4.40
N GLY A 94 -8.84 1.88 -3.81
CA GLY A 94 -9.81 2.41 -2.85
C GLY A 94 -11.21 2.43 -3.43
N ALA A 95 -11.39 3.10 -4.57
CA ALA A 95 -12.68 3.20 -5.24
C ALA A 95 -13.26 1.83 -5.67
N VAL A 96 -12.42 0.87 -6.07
CA VAL A 96 -12.88 -0.50 -6.34
C VAL A 96 -13.43 -1.14 -5.06
N ARG A 97 -12.66 -1.08 -3.97
CA ARG A 97 -13.05 -1.68 -2.69
C ARG A 97 -14.28 -1.01 -2.09
N ASP A 98 -14.44 0.30 -2.26
CA ASP A 98 -15.63 1.02 -1.82
C ASP A 98 -16.87 0.47 -2.54
N CYS A 99 -16.77 0.21 -3.86
CA CYS A 99 -17.84 -0.46 -4.60
C CYS A 99 -18.07 -1.89 -4.12
N ASP A 100 -17.01 -2.67 -3.83
CA ASP A 100 -17.14 -4.02 -3.31
C ASP A 100 -17.87 -4.04 -1.95
N VAL A 101 -17.53 -3.12 -1.05
CA VAL A 101 -18.20 -2.98 0.26
C VAL A 101 -19.64 -2.54 0.08
N LEU A 102 -19.92 -1.56 -0.79
CA LEU A 102 -21.29 -1.13 -1.07
C LEU A 102 -22.13 -2.26 -1.70
N LEU A 103 -21.55 -3.10 -2.56
CA LEU A 103 -22.22 -4.27 -3.13
C LEU A 103 -22.53 -5.33 -2.06
N GLN A 104 -21.64 -5.49 -1.07
CA GLN A 104 -21.87 -6.37 0.08
C GLN A 104 -22.98 -5.84 1.01
N MET A 105 -23.07 -4.52 1.19
CA MET A 105 -24.05 -3.87 2.04
C MET A 105 -25.40 -3.59 1.35
N ALA A 106 -25.46 -3.65 0.01
CA ALA A 106 -26.67 -3.34 -0.76
C ALA A 106 -27.93 -4.12 -0.33
N PRO A 107 -27.87 -5.41 0.07
CA PRO A 107 -29.05 -6.14 0.55
C PRO A 107 -29.69 -5.54 1.80
N ASP A 108 -28.91 -4.84 2.63
CA ASP A 108 -29.37 -4.30 3.92
C ASP A 108 -29.86 -2.84 3.81
N TRP A 109 -29.84 -2.25 2.62
CA TRP A 109 -30.23 -0.86 2.44
C TRP A 109 -31.75 -0.68 2.43
N PRO A 110 -32.27 0.32 3.16
CA PRO A 110 -33.69 0.66 3.09
C PRO A 110 -34.00 1.22 1.71
N THR A 111 -34.91 0.56 0.99
CA THR A 111 -35.36 0.98 -0.35
C THR A 111 -36.80 1.50 -0.30
N GLN A 112 -37.08 2.62 -0.95
CA GLN A 112 -38.44 3.05 -1.26
C GLN A 112 -38.83 2.53 -2.66
N GLY A 113 -39.95 1.81 -2.75
CA GLY A 113 -40.40 1.15 -3.99
C GLY A 113 -40.16 -0.36 -3.96
N ASP A 114 -40.30 -1.02 -5.12
CA ASP A 114 -40.04 -2.46 -5.26
C ASP A 114 -38.55 -2.76 -4.96
N PRO A 115 -38.25 -3.49 -3.86
CA PRO A 115 -36.87 -3.76 -3.45
C PRO A 115 -36.07 -4.47 -4.54
N SER A 116 -36.70 -5.35 -5.32
CA SER A 116 -36.02 -6.14 -6.35
C SER A 116 -35.48 -5.25 -7.49
N VAL A 117 -36.30 -4.32 -7.96
CA VAL A 117 -35.96 -3.40 -9.06
C VAL A 117 -34.93 -2.35 -8.62
N VAL A 118 -35.08 -1.83 -7.39
CA VAL A 118 -34.15 -0.83 -6.85
C VAL A 118 -32.77 -1.45 -6.59
N MET A 119 -32.72 -2.64 -5.99
CA MET A 119 -31.45 -3.34 -5.74
C MET A 119 -30.74 -3.71 -7.04
N GLU A 120 -31.47 -4.18 -8.06
CA GLU A 120 -30.86 -4.53 -9.35
C GLU A 120 -30.23 -3.31 -10.02
N ARG A 121 -30.92 -2.17 -10.04
CA ARG A 121 -30.38 -0.91 -10.57
C ARG A 121 -29.16 -0.43 -9.80
N GLN A 122 -29.19 -0.51 -8.47
CA GLN A 122 -28.07 -0.14 -7.62
C GLN A 122 -26.86 -1.04 -7.83
N ARG A 123 -27.07 -2.36 -7.87
CA ARG A 123 -26.02 -3.35 -8.20
C ARG A 123 -25.41 -3.08 -9.56
N HIS A 124 -26.24 -2.86 -10.58
CA HIS A 124 -25.76 -2.53 -11.91
C HIS A 124 -24.89 -1.26 -11.91
N ALA A 125 -25.36 -0.18 -11.28
CA ALA A 125 -24.60 1.06 -11.18
C ALA A 125 -23.27 0.91 -10.43
N LEU A 126 -23.26 0.15 -9.33
CA LEU A 126 -22.04 -0.14 -8.56
C LEU A 126 -21.06 -1.01 -9.37
N ASN A 127 -21.54 -2.01 -10.10
CA ASN A 127 -20.72 -2.85 -10.97
C ASN A 127 -20.07 -2.05 -12.11
N LEU A 128 -20.80 -1.09 -12.71
CA LEU A 128 -20.23 -0.18 -13.71
C LEU A 128 -19.12 0.69 -13.11
N ARG A 129 -19.37 1.30 -11.93
CA ARG A 129 -18.38 2.11 -11.21
C ARG A 129 -17.15 1.31 -10.83
N ARG A 130 -17.35 0.09 -10.30
CA ARG A 130 -16.32 -0.86 -9.95
C ARG A 130 -15.44 -1.19 -11.15
N SER A 131 -16.05 -1.51 -12.30
CA SER A 131 -15.34 -1.84 -13.54
C SER A 131 -14.50 -0.67 -14.05
N LYS A 132 -15.06 0.56 -14.02
CA LYS A 132 -14.33 1.78 -14.39
C LYS A 132 -13.14 2.05 -13.46
N ALA A 133 -13.34 1.91 -12.16
CA ALA A 133 -12.28 2.06 -11.16
C ALA A 133 -11.19 1.00 -11.32
N LEU A 134 -11.58 -0.24 -11.64
CA LEU A 134 -10.66 -1.34 -11.87
C LEU A 134 -9.80 -1.12 -13.13
N ASN A 135 -10.41 -0.70 -14.24
CA ASN A 135 -9.66 -0.35 -15.45
C ASN A 135 -8.67 0.79 -15.18
N THR A 136 -9.07 1.76 -14.36
CA THR A 136 -8.16 2.83 -13.91
C THR A 136 -7.01 2.27 -13.10
N LEU A 137 -7.25 1.35 -12.16
CA LEU A 137 -6.22 0.69 -11.37
C LEU A 137 -5.24 -0.07 -12.26
N ILE A 138 -5.74 -0.95 -13.13
CA ILE A 138 -4.91 -1.77 -14.03
C ILE A 138 -4.04 -0.87 -14.91
N HIS A 139 -4.62 0.18 -15.51
CA HIS A 139 -3.84 1.13 -16.32
C HIS A 139 -2.73 1.82 -15.50
N ARG A 140 -2.98 2.15 -14.21
CA ARG A 140 -1.97 2.78 -13.35
C ARG A 140 -0.85 1.82 -12.95
N LEU A 141 -1.15 0.52 -12.83
CA LEU A 141 -0.18 -0.53 -12.59
C LEU A 141 0.63 -0.84 -13.85
N ALA A 142 -0.02 -0.88 -15.01
CA ALA A 142 0.59 -1.23 -16.30
C ALA A 142 1.35 -0.10 -16.97
N ALA A 143 1.08 1.17 -16.64
CA ALA A 143 1.82 2.31 -17.20
C ALA A 143 3.33 2.10 -16.97
N LYS A 144 4.10 1.90 -18.05
CA LYS A 144 5.55 1.65 -17.96
C LYS A 144 6.26 2.79 -17.22
N ALA A 145 7.26 2.43 -16.43
CA ALA A 145 8.23 3.35 -15.82
C ALA A 145 9.15 3.96 -16.88
#